data_AF-A0A314L5Y7-F1
#
_entry.id   AF-A0A314L5Y7-F1
#
_cell.length_a   1.000
_cell.length_b   1.000
_cell.length_c   1.000
_cell.angle_alpha   90.00
_cell.angle_beta   90.00
_cell.angle_gamma   90.00
#
_symmetry.space_group_name_H-M   'P 1'
#
loop_
_entity.id
_entity.type
_entity.pdbx_description
1 polymer ?
#
loop_
_entity_poly.entity_id
_entity_poly.type
_entity_poly.pdbx_seq_one_letter_code
_entity_poly.pdbx_strand_id
1 'polypeptide(L)' 'MSNMEEECTTPKNQECQIQAPLECPPAPRKKKAENRAATKRKQQPKNGFFHPPDLDSIFAVTTAPTYSRPQLVWD' A
#
# COMPACT_ATOMS: atom_id res chain seq x y z
N MET A 1 25.43 -33.66 22.39
CA MET A 1 25.31 -32.19 22.54
C MET A 1 23.88 -31.82 22.19
N SER A 2 23.01 -31.75 23.18
CA SER A 2 21.60 -31.39 23.03
C SER A 2 21.47 -29.87 22.99
N ASN A 3 21.42 -29.28 21.80
CA ASN A 3 21.07 -27.88 21.67
C ASN A 3 19.55 -27.78 21.63
N MET A 4 18.99 -27.25 22.72
CA MET A 4 17.59 -26.93 22.91
C MET A 4 17.06 -26.16 21.71
N GLU A 5 16.02 -26.71 21.08
CA GLU A 5 15.12 -25.96 20.20
C GLU A 5 14.34 -24.99 21.10
N GLU A 6 14.97 -23.87 21.46
CA GLU A 6 14.31 -22.77 22.13
C GLU A 6 13.37 -22.12 21.12
N GLU A 7 12.13 -22.60 21.10
CA GLU A 7 11.06 -22.03 20.31
C GLU A 7 10.91 -20.55 20.70
N CYS A 8 11.23 -19.65 19.77
CA CYS A 8 11.11 -18.23 20.00
C CYS A 8 9.65 -17.89 20.33
N THR A 9 9.39 -17.57 21.59
CA THR A 9 8.04 -17.32 22.09
C THR A 9 7.87 -15.83 22.42
N THR A 10 6.69 -15.28 22.17
CA THR A 10 6.38 -13.90 22.57
C THR A 10 6.40 -13.79 24.10
N PRO A 11 7.14 -12.83 24.70
CA PRO A 11 7.18 -12.64 26.15
C PRO A 11 5.79 -12.24 26.68
N LYS A 12 5.32 -12.97 27.69
CA LYS A 12 3.97 -12.81 28.27
C LYS A 12 3.90 -11.84 29.45
N ASN A 13 5.04 -11.29 29.89
CA ASN A 13 5.08 -10.34 31.00
C ASN A 13 4.35 -9.04 30.62
N GLN A 14 3.58 -8.47 31.55
CA GLN A 14 2.78 -7.25 31.34
C GLN A 14 3.63 -6.06 30.88
N GLU A 15 4.88 -5.95 31.32
CA GLU A 15 5.81 -4.90 30.87
C GLU A 15 6.19 -5.02 29.38
N CYS A 16 6.12 -6.23 28.82
CA CYS A 16 6.40 -6.52 27.41
C CYS A 16 5.14 -6.60 26.55
N GLN A 17 3.94 -6.61 27.15
CA GLN A 17 2.69 -6.67 26.41
C GLN A 17 2.39 -5.31 25.78
N ILE A 18 2.02 -5.34 24.50
CA ILE A 18 1.50 -4.17 23.81
C ILE A 18 0.20 -3.76 24.51
N GLN A 19 0.12 -2.50 24.95
CA GLN A 19 -1.08 -1.99 25.61
C GLN A 19 -2.31 -2.14 24.72
N ALA A 20 -3.46 -2.38 25.35
CA ALA A 20 -4.72 -2.50 24.62
C ALA A 20 -4.93 -1.27 23.73
N PRO A 21 -5.43 -1.44 22.50
CA PRO A 21 -5.67 -0.31 21.60
C PRO A 21 -6.57 0.71 22.29
N LEU A 22 -6.07 1.93 22.45
CA LEU A 22 -6.91 3.06 22.79
C LEU A 22 -7.98 3.19 21.71
N GLU A 23 -9.23 3.43 22.10
CA GLU A 23 -10.29 3.69 21.12
C GLU A 23 -9.83 4.79 20.16
N CYS A 24 -9.80 4.47 18.87
CA CYS A 24 -9.41 5.45 17.86
C CYS A 24 -10.33 6.66 17.99
N PRO A 25 -9.79 7.90 17.99
CA PRO A 25 -10.63 9.08 17.98
C PRO A 25 -11.58 9.01 16.78
N PRO A 26 -12.78 9.59 16.88
CA PRO A 26 -13.75 9.58 15.80
C PRO A 26 -13.14 10.14 14.52
N ALA A 27 -13.48 9.52 13.38
CA ALA A 27 -12.89 9.86 12.09
C ALA A 27 -13.03 11.36 11.79
N PRO A 28 -11.97 12.02 11.28
CA PRO A 28 -12.05 13.41 10.87
C PRO A 28 -13.18 13.63 9.85
N ARG A 29 -13.99 14.67 10.05
CA ARG A 29 -15.11 14.97 9.15
C ARG A 29 -14.60 15.34 7.76
N LYS A 30 -15.15 14.67 6.74
CA LYS A 30 -14.89 14.99 5.33
C LYS A 30 -15.31 16.44 5.05
N LYS A 31 -14.45 17.24 4.42
CA LYS A 31 -14.79 18.60 3.98
C LYS A 31 -15.97 18.55 2.98
N LYS A 32 -16.93 19.48 3.13
CA LYS A 32 -18.07 19.65 2.22
C LYS A 32 -17.61 19.78 0.77
N ALA A 33 -18.41 19.27 -0.18
CA ALA A 33 -18.08 19.26 -1.60
C ALA A 33 -17.82 20.67 -2.16
N GLU A 34 -18.50 21.68 -1.63
CA GLU A 34 -18.29 23.10 -1.96
C GLU A 34 -16.83 23.55 -1.73
N ASN A 35 -16.20 23.12 -0.63
CA ASN A 35 -14.80 23.40 -0.33
C ASN A 35 -13.82 22.59 -1.19
N ARG A 36 -14.26 21.48 -1.81
CA ARG A 36 -13.47 20.72 -2.80
C ARG A 36 -13.46 21.38 -4.17
N ALA A 37 -14.55 22.06 -4.54
CA ALA A 37 -14.61 22.84 -5.77
C ALA A 37 -13.75 24.11 -5.67
N ALA A 38 -13.75 24.76 -4.49
CA ALA A 38 -12.93 25.94 -4.22
C ALA A 38 -11.42 25.62 -4.08
N THR A 39 -11.08 24.43 -3.60
CA THR A 39 -9.70 23.95 -3.64
C THR A 39 -9.45 23.39 -5.03
N LYS A 40 -9.19 24.27 -6.00
CA LYS A 40 -8.52 24.00 -7.28
C LYS A 40 -8.72 22.56 -7.74
N ARG A 41 -9.66 22.31 -8.66
CA ARG A 41 -9.52 21.18 -9.61
C ARG A 41 -8.03 21.11 -9.90
N LYS A 42 -7.33 20.08 -9.41
CA LYS A 42 -5.87 20.09 -9.30
C LYS A 42 -5.37 20.44 -10.70
N GLN A 43 -5.03 21.70 -10.91
CA GLN A 43 -4.59 22.14 -12.22
C GLN A 43 -3.35 21.31 -12.42
N GLN A 44 -3.32 20.53 -13.50
CA GLN A 44 -2.11 19.81 -13.84
C GLN A 44 -0.98 20.84 -13.78
N PRO A 45 0.18 20.47 -13.20
CA PRO A 45 1.32 21.37 -13.22
C PRO A 45 1.47 21.94 -14.62
N LYS A 46 1.70 23.25 -14.75
CA LYS A 46 1.68 23.94 -16.07
C LYS A 46 2.62 23.29 -17.10
N ASN A 47 3.63 22.57 -16.60
CA ASN A 47 4.67 21.91 -17.37
C ASN A 47 4.51 20.38 -17.38
N GLY A 48 3.34 19.86 -16.98
CA GLY A 48 3.12 18.42 -16.78
C GLY A 48 3.98 17.85 -15.64
N PHE A 49 3.98 16.54 -15.53
CA PHE A 49 4.98 15.84 -14.72
C PHE A 49 6.26 15.65 -15.55
N PHE A 50 7.40 15.57 -14.89
CA PHE A 50 8.67 15.26 -15.56
C PHE A 50 8.52 13.93 -16.31
N HIS A 51 8.80 13.96 -17.62
CA HIS A 51 8.72 12.80 -18.50
C HIS A 51 10.14 12.46 -18.96
N PRO A 52 10.92 11.72 -18.15
CA PRO A 52 12.24 11.32 -18.57
C PRO A 52 12.14 10.35 -19.75
N PRO A 53 13.08 10.44 -20.71
CA PRO A 53 13.00 9.76 -22.00
C PRO A 53 13.09 8.23 -21.91
N ASP A 54 13.38 7.68 -20.73
CA ASP A 54 13.62 6.26 -20.49
C ASP A 54 12.41 5.51 -19.91
N LEU A 55 11.42 6.18 -19.31
CA LEU A 55 10.27 5.50 -18.68
C LEU A 55 9.48 4.63 -19.66
N ASP A 56 9.20 5.16 -20.86
CA ASP A 56 8.45 4.42 -21.88
C ASP A 56 9.19 3.15 -22.33
N SER A 57 10.53 3.16 -22.28
CA SER A 57 11.36 2.00 -22.60
C SER A 57 11.32 0.95 -21.49
N ILE A 58 11.17 1.35 -20.23
CA ILE A 58 11.04 0.44 -19.08
C ILE A 58 9.68 -0.28 -19.11
N PHE A 59 8.62 0.43 -19.51
CA PHE A 59 7.26 -0.11 -19.63
C PHE A 59 6.93 -0.65 -21.01
N ALA A 60 7.90 -0.68 -21.93
CA ALA A 60 7.81 -1.35 -23.22
C ALA A 60 7.80 -2.88 -23.00
N VAL A 61 6.78 -3.37 -22.32
CA VAL A 61 6.43 -4.78 -22.33
C VAL A 61 5.85 -5.03 -23.71
N THR A 62 6.67 -5.63 -24.57
CA THR A 62 6.23 -6.20 -25.84
C THR A 62 4.96 -6.99 -25.56
N THR A 63 3.85 -6.57 -26.16
CA THR A 63 2.64 -7.38 -26.23
C THR A 63 2.94 -8.58 -27.13
N ALA A 64 3.70 -9.54 -26.61
CA ALA A 64 3.84 -10.84 -27.22
C ALA A 64 2.52 -11.59 -27.01
N PRO A 65 2.00 -12.25 -28.05
CA PRO A 65 0.66 -12.81 -28.04
C PRO A 65 0.57 -14.01 -27.09
N THR A 66 -0.54 -14.04 -26.34
CA THR A 66 -1.20 -15.22 -25.78
C THR A 66 -0.30 -16.25 -25.09
N TYR A 67 0.05 -16.02 -23.82
CA TYR A 67 0.03 -17.15 -22.90
C TYR A 67 -1.44 -17.41 -22.55
N SER A 68 -1.94 -18.59 -22.88
CA SER A 68 -3.24 -19.03 -22.35
C SER A 68 -3.14 -18.96 -20.83
N ARG A 69 -3.94 -18.09 -20.23
CA ARG A 69 -4.12 -18.02 -18.77
C ARG A 69 -4.60 -19.41 -18.33
N PRO A 70 -3.80 -20.22 -17.61
CA PRO A 70 -4.38 -21.40 -17.00
C PRO A 70 -5.42 -20.91 -15.99
N GLN A 71 -6.62 -21.48 -16.02
CA GLN A 71 -7.56 -21.30 -14.91
C GLN A 71 -6.86 -21.84 -13.66
N LEU A 72 -6.42 -20.93 -12.79
CA LEU A 72 -6.16 -21.25 -11.40
C LEU A 72 -7.50 -21.67 -10.79
N VAL A 73 -7.71 -22.98 -10.73
CA VAL A 73 -8.68 -23.59 -9.82
C VAL A 73 -8.00 -23.56 -8.45
N TRP A 74 -8.60 -22.82 -7.54
CA TRP A 74 -8.22 -22.85 -6.13
C TRP A 74 -8.96 -24.04 -5.53
N ASP A 75 -8.23 -25.06 -5.08
CA ASP A 75 -8.73 -26.05 -4.12
C ASP A 75 -8.66 -25.44 -2.71
#